data_AF-A0A934E0H3-F1
#
_entry.id   AF-A0A934E0H3-F1
#
_cell.length_a   1.000
_cell.length_b   1.000
_cell.length_c   1.000
_cell.angle_alpha   90.00
_cell.angle_beta   90.00
_cell.angle_gamma   90.00
#
_symmetry.space_group_name_H-M   'P 1'
#
loop_
_entity.id
_entity.type
_entity.pdbx_description
1 polymer ?
#
loop_
_entity_poly.entity_id
_entity_poly.type
_entity_poly.pdbx_seq_one_letter_code
_entity_poly.pdbx_strand_id
1 'polypeptide(L)'
;MTVKYTEFAQQAVTLADLFNETFKKPVAGRPANYRVQLAVPDGPSTAGGKQGTQHIKLVPMGVGTTHVVGWAHQADKEAELRSWEHLVAIHQERSSRGGLPDEVAYRKLVLDLKRFFEMEKLAVSVAAAPPAPEGNAEGPQAGGRGRSLILILAIAGGLVAAAVVALLLLGK
;
A
#
# COMPACT_ATOMS: atom_id res chain seq x y z
N MET A 1 9.11 -13.85 30.40
CA MET A 1 8.07 -14.48 29.57
C MET A 1 8.57 -14.46 28.13
N THR A 2 8.84 -15.62 27.53
CA THR A 2 9.36 -15.72 26.16
C THR A 2 8.19 -15.66 25.18
N VAL A 3 8.08 -14.57 24.43
CA VAL A 3 7.04 -14.42 23.40
C VAL A 3 7.38 -15.37 22.26
N LYS A 4 6.48 -16.33 21.96
CA LYS A 4 6.65 -17.30 20.86
C LYS A 4 5.96 -16.74 19.61
N TYR A 5 6.76 -16.30 18.63
CA TYR A 5 6.25 -15.82 17.34
C TYR A 5 5.83 -16.99 16.45
N THR A 6 4.80 -16.77 15.62
CA THR A 6 4.51 -17.66 14.48
C THR A 6 5.60 -17.48 13.42
N GLU A 7 5.83 -18.48 12.57
CA GLU A 7 6.90 -18.43 11.55
C GLU A 7 6.81 -17.16 10.67
N PHE A 8 5.60 -16.74 10.32
CA PHE A 8 5.36 -15.49 9.58
C PHE A 8 5.71 -14.22 10.37
N ALA A 9 5.38 -14.18 11.66
CA ALA A 9 5.75 -13.05 12.51
C ALA A 9 7.27 -13.00 12.71
N GLN A 10 7.95 -14.14 12.80
CA GLN A 10 9.40 -14.21 12.90
C GLN A 10 10.10 -13.74 11.60
N GLN A 11 9.58 -14.12 10.44
CA GLN A 11 10.07 -13.63 9.16
C GLN A 11 9.94 -12.10 9.07
N ALA A 12 8.77 -11.55 9.41
CA ALA A 12 8.52 -10.11 9.36
C ALA A 12 9.40 -9.30 10.33
N VAL A 13 9.67 -9.83 11.53
CA VAL A 13 10.64 -9.25 12.47
C VAL A 13 12.05 -9.26 11.84
N THR A 14 12.46 -10.38 11.25
CA THR A 14 13.77 -10.51 10.59
C THR A 14 13.94 -9.52 9.43
N LEU A 15 12.89 -9.32 8.61
CA LEU A 15 12.89 -8.34 7.52
C LEU A 15 13.03 -6.90 8.05
N ALA A 16 12.31 -6.55 9.13
CA ALA A 16 12.42 -5.24 9.75
C ALA A 16 13.80 -4.98 10.36
N ASP A 17 14.39 -5.97 11.03
CA ASP A 17 15.74 -5.82 11.60
C ASP A 17 16.78 -5.62 10.51
N LEU A 18 16.76 -6.44 9.46
CA LEU A 18 17.65 -6.31 8.31
C LEU A 18 17.48 -4.95 7.62
N PHE A 19 16.23 -4.52 7.40
CA PHE A 19 15.92 -3.22 6.81
C PHE A 19 16.48 -2.09 7.69
N ASN A 20 16.15 -2.08 8.97
CA ASN A 20 16.48 -0.99 9.87
C ASN A 20 17.99 -0.88 10.09
N GLU A 21 18.75 -1.97 10.06
CA GLU A 21 20.22 -1.93 10.06
C GLU A 21 20.79 -1.44 8.72
N THR A 22 20.22 -1.87 7.59
CA THR A 22 20.66 -1.44 6.24
C THR A 22 20.48 0.07 6.03
N PHE A 23 19.37 0.63 6.51
CA PHE A 23 19.02 2.05 6.33
C PHE A 23 19.36 2.92 7.55
N LYS A 24 20.04 2.38 8.57
CA LYS A 24 20.39 3.08 9.81
C LYS A 24 21.25 4.32 9.61
N LYS A 25 22.21 4.24 8.69
CA LYS A 25 23.18 5.30 8.45
C LYS A 25 22.67 6.26 7.37
N PRO A 26 22.82 7.57 7.58
CA PRO A 26 22.58 8.54 6.51
C PRO A 26 23.56 8.27 5.36
N VAL A 27 23.05 8.28 4.14
CA VAL A 27 23.84 8.10 2.92
C VAL A 27 23.69 9.36 2.07
N ALA A 28 24.77 9.77 1.42
CA ALA A 28 24.76 10.93 0.53
C ALA A 28 23.66 10.81 -0.53
N GLY A 29 22.90 11.89 -0.73
CA GLY A 29 21.76 11.92 -1.64
C GLY A 29 20.50 11.24 -1.13
N ARG A 30 20.41 10.86 0.16
CA ARG A 30 19.12 10.53 0.82
C ARG A 30 18.64 11.74 1.64
N PRO A 31 17.34 11.79 2.01
CA PRO A 31 16.84 12.88 2.84
C PRO A 31 17.58 12.96 4.18
N ALA A 32 18.53 13.88 4.32
CA ALA A 32 19.45 13.93 5.46
C ALA A 32 18.75 14.24 6.80
N ASN A 33 17.57 14.87 6.74
CA ASN A 33 16.77 15.24 7.91
C ASN A 33 15.75 14.16 8.30
N TYR A 34 15.81 12.98 7.69
CA TYR A 34 14.87 11.89 7.96
C TYR A 34 15.58 10.55 8.13
N ARG A 35 15.02 9.73 9.03
CA ARG A 35 15.35 8.31 9.19
C ARG A 35 14.30 7.47 8.49
N VAL A 36 14.75 6.46 7.76
CA VAL A 36 13.86 5.46 7.14
C VAL A 36 13.68 4.30 8.10
N GLN A 37 12.45 3.85 8.31
CA GLN A 37 12.13 2.75 9.21
C GLN A 37 11.08 1.82 8.59
N LEU A 38 11.23 0.52 8.80
CA LEU A 38 10.17 -0.45 8.54
C LEU A 38 9.48 -0.79 9.87
N ALA A 39 8.15 -0.68 9.90
CA ALA A 39 7.38 -0.99 11.10
C ALA A 39 7.49 -2.48 11.45
N VAL A 40 7.77 -2.77 12.72
CA VAL A 40 7.72 -4.14 13.26
C VAL A 40 6.26 -4.49 13.54
N PRO A 41 5.76 -5.68 13.17
CA PRO A 41 4.40 -6.09 13.49
C PRO A 41 4.19 -6.24 15.00
N ASP A 42 3.01 -5.85 15.48
CA ASP A 42 2.65 -5.89 16.90
C ASP A 42 2.29 -7.32 17.36
N GLY A 43 3.16 -7.92 18.19
CA GLY A 43 2.87 -9.14 18.95
C GLY A 43 2.91 -10.48 18.18
N PRO A 44 2.81 -11.62 18.89
CA PRO A 44 2.73 -12.95 18.29
C PRO A 44 1.35 -13.14 17.64
N SER A 45 1.25 -12.88 16.35
CA SER A 45 -0.03 -12.80 15.63
C SER A 45 -0.87 -14.09 15.72
N THR A 46 -2.11 -13.95 16.22
CA THR A 46 -3.17 -14.99 16.25
C THR A 46 -4.12 -14.91 15.04
N ALA A 47 -3.89 -13.98 14.11
CA ALA A 47 -4.79 -13.67 13.00
C ALA A 47 -4.30 -14.19 11.63
N GLY A 48 -3.58 -15.31 11.60
CA GLY A 48 -3.35 -16.10 10.38
C GLY A 48 -2.74 -15.34 9.20
N GLY A 49 -1.58 -14.70 9.40
CA GLY A 49 -0.82 -14.05 8.31
C GLY A 49 -1.39 -12.73 7.78
N LYS A 50 -2.67 -12.40 8.05
CA LYS A 50 -3.32 -11.15 7.59
C LYS A 50 -2.78 -9.87 8.21
N GLN A 51 -1.93 -9.96 9.24
CA GLN A 51 -1.32 -8.79 9.89
C GLN A 51 0.16 -8.62 9.51
N GLY A 52 0.57 -9.11 8.33
CA GLY A 52 1.95 -9.05 7.85
C GLY A 52 2.35 -7.73 7.17
N THR A 53 1.45 -6.76 7.01
CA THR A 53 1.76 -5.51 6.29
C THR A 53 2.59 -4.58 7.16
N GLN A 54 3.84 -4.37 6.76
CA GLN A 54 4.79 -3.49 7.44
C GLN A 54 4.92 -2.18 6.68
N HIS A 55 4.60 -1.07 7.35
CA HIS A 55 4.68 0.25 6.75
C HIS A 55 6.12 0.77 6.74
N ILE A 56 6.53 1.33 5.60
CA ILE A 56 7.80 2.04 5.45
C ILE A 56 7.56 3.51 5.80
N LYS A 57 8.29 4.02 6.79
CA LYS A 57 8.14 5.36 7.34
C LYS A 57 9.40 6.18 7.11
N LEU A 58 9.22 7.44 6.75
CA LEU A 58 10.23 8.47 6.71
C LEU A 58 9.99 9.40 7.91
N VAL A 59 10.76 9.19 8.97
CA VAL A 59 10.61 9.84 10.27
C VAL A 59 11.58 11.03 10.37
N PRO A 60 11.11 12.26 10.62
CA PRO A 60 11.99 13.41 10.75
C PRO A 60 12.92 13.25 11.96
N MET A 61 14.18 13.66 11.82
CA MET A 61 15.17 13.66 12.90
C MET A 61 15.07 14.90 13.81
N GLY A 62 14.20 15.85 13.46
CA GLY A 62 13.88 17.04 14.25
C GLY A 62 12.38 17.32 14.24
N VAL A 63 12.00 18.60 14.13
CA VAL A 63 10.58 18.97 14.01
C VAL A 63 10.09 18.66 12.59
N GLY A 64 8.99 17.92 12.48
CA GLY A 64 8.37 17.60 11.20
C GLY A 64 7.28 16.55 11.32
N THR A 65 6.73 16.15 10.17
CA THR A 65 5.72 15.08 10.08
C THR A 65 6.38 13.78 9.60
N THR A 66 5.98 12.64 10.18
CA THR A 66 6.35 11.33 9.67
C THR A 66 5.55 11.02 8.41
N HIS A 67 6.23 10.66 7.33
CA HIS A 67 5.57 10.25 6.09
C HIS A 67 5.59 8.73 5.96
N VAL A 68 4.44 8.15 5.60
CA VAL A 68 4.41 6.75 5.14
C VAL A 68 4.74 6.78 3.65
N VAL A 69 5.79 6.08 3.25
CA VAL A 69 6.34 6.13 1.87
C VAL A 69 6.15 4.82 1.12
N GLY A 70 5.53 3.83 1.76
CA GLY A 70 5.23 2.53 1.17
C GLY A 70 4.86 1.49 2.22
N TRP A 71 4.72 0.26 1.77
CA TRP A 71 4.51 -0.91 2.61
C TRP A 71 5.19 -2.15 2.00
N ALA A 72 5.45 -3.15 2.84
CA ALA A 72 5.94 -4.45 2.44
C ALA A 72 5.11 -5.54 3.14
N HIS A 73 4.87 -6.65 2.44
CA HIS A 73 4.19 -7.82 2.96
C HIS A 73 4.96 -9.07 2.56
N GLN A 74 5.71 -9.63 3.51
CA GLN A 74 6.65 -10.71 3.21
C GLN A 74 5.95 -12.02 2.85
N ALA A 75 4.82 -12.34 3.48
CA ALA A 75 4.08 -13.56 3.17
C ALA A 75 3.49 -13.56 1.76
N ASP A 76 3.13 -12.38 1.24
CA ASP A 76 2.61 -12.22 -0.13
C ASP A 76 3.74 -11.94 -1.13
N LYS A 77 4.97 -11.71 -0.64
CA LYS A 77 6.16 -11.34 -1.43
C LYS A 77 5.94 -10.07 -2.24
N GLU A 78 5.27 -9.09 -1.67
CA GLU A 78 4.94 -7.83 -2.33
C GLU A 78 5.41 -6.63 -1.52
N ALA A 79 5.83 -5.58 -2.23
CA ALA A 79 6.07 -4.27 -1.66
C ALA A 79 5.56 -3.18 -2.61
N GLU A 80 5.00 -2.13 -2.06
CA GLU A 80 4.57 -0.95 -2.80
C GLU A 80 5.27 0.27 -2.23
N LEU A 81 5.88 1.05 -3.13
CA LEU A 81 6.53 2.32 -2.81
C LEU A 81 5.71 3.47 -3.39
N ARG A 82 5.68 4.61 -2.70
CA ARG A 82 4.98 5.81 -3.19
C ARG A 82 5.92 6.65 -4.02
N SER A 83 5.45 7.09 -5.19
CA SER A 83 6.16 8.08 -5.99
C SER A 83 6.28 9.41 -5.27
N TRP A 84 7.12 10.31 -5.80
CA TRP A 84 7.25 11.66 -5.27
C TRP A 84 5.91 12.41 -5.35
N GLU A 85 5.24 12.30 -6.49
CA GLU A 85 3.96 12.93 -6.79
C GLU A 85 2.89 12.45 -5.80
N HIS A 86 2.89 11.16 -5.46
CA HIS A 86 2.00 10.61 -4.44
C HIS A 86 2.27 11.20 -3.06
N LEU A 87 3.55 11.33 -2.67
CA LEU A 87 3.92 11.93 -1.40
C LEU A 87 3.50 13.41 -1.31
N VAL A 88 3.68 14.16 -2.40
CA VAL A 88 3.26 15.55 -2.53
C VAL A 88 1.74 15.67 -2.41
N ALA A 89 0.97 14.83 -3.11
CA ALA A 89 -0.49 14.83 -3.05
C ALA A 89 -1.00 14.60 -1.61
N ILE A 90 -0.48 13.59 -0.92
CA ILE A 90 -0.83 13.31 0.49
C ILE A 90 -0.47 14.49 1.40
N HIS A 91 0.70 15.11 1.18
CA HIS A 91 1.15 16.24 2.01
C HIS A 91 0.21 17.44 1.88
N GLN A 92 -0.20 17.75 0.64
CA GLN A 92 -1.15 18.81 0.32
C GLN A 92 -2.54 18.54 0.92
N GLU A 93 -3.09 17.33 0.70
CA GLU A 93 -4.41 16.93 1.25
C GLU A 93 -4.47 17.07 2.76
N ARG A 94 -3.40 16.65 3.45
CA ARG A 94 -3.36 16.66 4.92
C ARG A 94 -3.06 18.03 5.51
N SER A 95 -2.83 19.06 4.69
CA SER A 95 -2.35 20.38 5.14
C SER A 95 -1.22 20.23 6.16
N SER A 96 -0.31 19.27 5.90
CA SER A 96 0.60 18.76 6.92
C SER A 96 1.54 19.87 7.37
N ARG A 97 1.61 20.09 8.69
CA ARG A 97 2.61 20.98 9.27
C ARG A 97 3.97 20.28 9.24
N GLY A 98 4.88 20.75 8.41
CA GLY A 98 6.21 20.17 8.22
C GLY A 98 6.62 20.17 6.75
N GLY A 99 7.92 20.22 6.49
CA GLY A 99 8.45 20.17 5.12
C GLY A 99 8.32 18.80 4.48
N LEU A 100 8.47 18.77 3.16
CA LEU A 100 8.76 17.55 2.41
C LEU A 100 10.28 17.32 2.39
N PRO A 101 10.74 16.07 2.22
CA PRO A 101 12.14 15.82 1.90
C PRO A 101 12.49 16.45 0.53
N ASP A 102 13.78 16.64 0.27
CA ASP A 102 14.25 17.02 -1.06
C ASP A 102 13.83 15.98 -2.11
N GLU A 103 13.33 16.43 -3.27
CA GLU A 103 12.76 15.56 -4.31
C GLU A 103 13.81 14.60 -4.88
N VAL A 104 15.00 15.12 -5.23
CA VAL A 104 16.08 14.31 -5.82
C VAL A 104 16.50 13.24 -4.83
N ALA A 105 16.64 13.63 -3.56
CA ALA A 105 16.99 12.72 -2.49
C ALA A 105 15.90 11.66 -2.23
N TYR A 106 14.64 12.05 -2.32
CA TYR A 106 13.51 11.13 -2.19
C TYR A 106 13.47 10.11 -3.34
N ARG A 107 13.62 10.56 -4.59
CA ARG A 107 13.66 9.66 -5.75
C ARG A 107 14.82 8.66 -5.66
N LYS A 108 15.99 9.13 -5.20
CA LYS A 108 17.11 8.22 -4.92
C LYS A 108 16.78 7.21 -3.83
N LEU A 109 16.11 7.65 -2.75
CA LEU A 109 15.66 6.74 -1.69
C LEU A 109 14.69 5.67 -2.23
N VAL A 110 13.73 6.04 -3.08
CA VAL A 110 12.80 5.07 -3.70
C VAL A 110 13.55 4.02 -4.52
N LEU A 111 14.59 4.42 -5.27
CA LEU A 111 15.44 3.46 -5.99
C LEU A 111 16.23 2.54 -5.05
N ASP A 112 16.78 3.08 -3.97
CA ASP A 112 17.50 2.28 -2.96
C ASP A 112 16.54 1.27 -2.28
N LEU A 113 15.32 1.68 -1.94
CA LEU A 113 14.27 0.84 -1.38
C LEU A 113 13.84 -0.27 -2.34
N LYS A 114 13.61 0.08 -3.61
CA LYS A 114 13.27 -0.89 -4.65
C LYS A 114 14.33 -1.98 -4.74
N ARG A 115 15.61 -1.59 -4.82
CA ARG A 115 16.73 -2.53 -4.87
C ARG A 115 16.77 -3.45 -3.65
N PHE A 116 16.56 -2.90 -2.45
CA PHE A 116 16.53 -3.69 -1.22
C PHE A 116 15.44 -4.77 -1.28
N PHE A 117 14.19 -4.39 -1.54
CA PHE A 117 13.08 -5.34 -1.55
C PHE A 117 13.18 -6.37 -2.69
N GLU A 118 13.72 -5.99 -3.85
CA GLU A 118 14.01 -6.94 -4.93
C GLU A 118 15.09 -7.97 -4.55
N MET A 119 16.13 -7.57 -3.80
CA MET A 119 17.13 -8.49 -3.26
C MET A 119 16.51 -9.48 -2.27
N GLU A 120 15.57 -9.00 -1.44
CA GLU A 120 14.77 -9.81 -0.51
C GLU A 120 13.67 -10.64 -1.21
N LYS A 121 13.65 -10.66 -2.56
CA LYS A 121 12.73 -11.45 -3.39
C LYS A 121 11.26 -11.03 -3.30
N LEU A 122 11.00 -9.76 -3.01
CA LEU A 122 9.67 -9.17 -3.11
C LEU A 122 9.47 -8.55 -4.50
N ALA A 123 8.25 -8.69 -5.04
CA ALA A 123 7.79 -7.93 -6.20
C ALA A 123 7.50 -6.49 -5.77
N VAL A 124 8.15 -5.52 -6.41
CA VAL A 124 8.04 -4.11 -6.03
C VAL A 124 7.26 -3.32 -7.07
N SER A 125 6.19 -2.66 -6.65
CA SER A 125 5.47 -1.66 -7.44
C SER A 125 5.76 -0.24 -6.93
N VAL A 126 5.61 0.75 -7.82
CA VAL A 126 5.66 2.18 -7.43
C VAL A 126 4.31 2.79 -7.76
N ALA A 127 3.54 3.12 -6.72
CA ALA A 127 2.24 3.74 -6.85
C ALA A 127 2.40 5.19 -7.32
N ALA A 128 1.70 5.52 -8.42
CA ALA A 128 1.52 6.89 -8.88
C ALA A 128 0.64 7.68 -7.88
N ALA A 129 0.58 9.00 -8.05
CA ALA A 129 -0.29 9.84 -7.24
C ALA A 129 -1.75 9.37 -7.32
N PRO A 130 -2.52 9.45 -6.20
CA PRO A 130 -3.96 9.25 -6.26
C PRO A 130 -4.55 10.26 -7.27
N PRO A 131 -5.58 9.89 -8.05
CA PRO A 131 -6.29 10.87 -8.85
C PRO A 131 -6.81 11.96 -7.91
N ALA A 132 -6.63 13.23 -8.31
CA ALA A 132 -7.17 14.36 -7.56
C ALA A 132 -8.67 14.11 -7.35
N PRO A 133 -9.24 14.44 -6.17
CA PRO A 133 -10.66 14.26 -5.94
C PRO A 133 -11.43 15.08 -6.98
N GLU A 134 -11.97 14.40 -7.97
CA GLU A 134 -12.92 14.97 -8.90
C GLU A 134 -14.11 15.43 -8.06
N GLY A 135 -14.34 16.73 -8.00
CA GLY A 135 -15.49 17.29 -7.32
C GLY A 135 -16.75 16.68 -7.91
N ASN A 136 -17.45 15.87 -7.11
CA ASN A 136 -18.77 15.28 -7.36
C ASN A 136 -19.16 15.14 -8.84
N ALA A 137 -18.79 14.01 -9.45
CA ALA A 137 -19.57 13.44 -10.54
C ALA A 137 -19.74 11.93 -10.29
N GLU A 138 -20.98 11.50 -10.38
CA GLU A 138 -21.54 10.17 -10.15
C GLU A 138 -20.79 8.99 -10.81
N GLY A 139 -20.68 7.89 -10.05
CA GLY A 139 -21.05 6.55 -10.51
C GLY A 139 -20.06 5.77 -11.39
N PRO A 140 -20.11 4.42 -11.36
CA PRO A 140 -18.90 3.60 -11.31
C PRO A 140 -18.45 3.07 -12.67
N GLN A 141 -17.14 2.94 -12.88
CA GLN A 141 -16.62 1.91 -13.77
C GLN A 141 -15.37 1.21 -13.24
N ALA A 142 -15.42 -0.11 -13.39
CA ALA A 142 -14.65 -1.13 -12.70
C ALA A 142 -13.24 -1.35 -13.26
N GLY A 143 -12.36 -1.95 -12.47
CA GLY A 143 -11.14 -2.57 -13.02
C GLY A 143 -10.11 -3.02 -11.99
N GLY A 144 -10.39 -4.09 -11.23
CA GLY A 144 -9.39 -4.69 -10.34
C GLY A 144 -9.74 -6.13 -10.00
N ARG A 145 -9.11 -7.10 -10.68
CA ARG A 145 -9.22 -8.54 -10.43
C ARG A 145 -8.75 -8.88 -9.02
N GLY A 146 -9.68 -8.93 -8.08
CA GLY A 146 -9.54 -9.62 -6.80
C GLY A 146 -10.72 -10.58 -6.64
N ARG A 147 -10.46 -11.89 -6.63
CA ARG A 147 -11.49 -12.89 -6.33
C ARG A 147 -11.93 -12.70 -4.88
N SER A 148 -13.09 -12.10 -4.66
CA SER A 148 -13.83 -12.22 -3.40
C SER A 148 -15.31 -12.36 -3.71
N LEU A 149 -15.87 -13.49 -3.28
CA LEU A 149 -17.27 -13.87 -3.39
C LEU A 149 -18.13 -12.91 -2.57
N ILE A 150 -18.91 -12.07 -3.26
CA ILE A 150 -20.12 -11.48 -2.68
C ILE A 150 -21.30 -11.93 -3.54
N LEU A 151 -22.03 -12.91 -3.01
CA LEU A 151 -23.34 -13.33 -3.46
C LEU A 151 -24.36 -12.25 -3.06
N ILE A 152 -24.91 -11.51 -4.03
CA ILE A 152 -26.21 -10.83 -3.88
C ILE A 152 -26.99 -10.99 -5.20
N LEU A 153 -28.18 -11.60 -5.07
CA LEU A 153 -29.19 -11.80 -6.10
C LEU A 153 -29.62 -10.49 -6.78
N ALA A 154 -29.55 -10.42 -8.10
CA ALA A 154 -30.36 -9.48 -8.90
C ALA A 154 -30.37 -9.82 -10.41
N ILE A 155 -30.64 -11.07 -10.79
CA ILE A 155 -30.97 -11.40 -12.20
C ILE A 155 -32.19 -12.33 -12.22
N ALA A 156 -33.33 -11.79 -11.80
CA ALA A 156 -34.65 -12.39 -12.05
C ALA A 156 -35.69 -11.38 -12.58
N GLY A 157 -35.32 -10.10 -12.74
CA GLY A 157 -36.23 -9.06 -13.25
C GLY A 157 -36.17 -8.84 -14.77
N GLY A 158 -35.04 -9.11 -15.42
CA GLY A 158 -34.82 -8.76 -16.82
C GLY A 158 -35.23 -9.84 -17.85
N LEU A 159 -35.20 -11.12 -17.46
CA LEU A 159 -35.54 -12.22 -18.37
C LEU A 159 -37.03 -12.52 -18.45
N VAL A 160 -37.83 -12.06 -17.47
CA VAL A 160 -39.30 -12.22 -17.50
C VAL A 160 -39.94 -11.16 -18.42
N ALA A 161 -39.38 -9.95 -18.51
CA ALA A 161 -39.93 -8.91 -19.38
C ALA A 161 -39.74 -9.20 -20.88
N ALA A 162 -38.63 -9.83 -21.28
CA ALA A 162 -38.38 -10.16 -22.68
C ALA A 162 -39.23 -11.36 -23.18
N ALA A 163 -39.51 -12.33 -22.31
CA ALA A 163 -40.30 -13.51 -22.68
C ALA A 163 -41.80 -13.19 -22.83
N VAL A 164 -42.35 -12.24 -22.06
CA VAL A 164 -43.78 -11.86 -22.12
C VAL A 164 -44.08 -11.02 -23.38
N VAL A 165 -43.16 -10.15 -23.82
CA VAL A 165 -43.35 -9.35 -25.04
C VAL A 165 -43.25 -10.20 -26.31
N ALA A 166 -42.34 -11.18 -26.35
CA ALA A 166 -42.22 -12.10 -27.49
C ALA A 166 -43.45 -13.02 -27.61
N LEU A 167 -44.03 -13.47 -26.50
CA LEU A 167 -45.21 -14.34 -26.51
C LEU A 167 -46.51 -13.59 -26.86
N LEU A 168 -46.59 -12.28 -26.60
CA LEU A 168 -47.74 -11.45 -26.97
C LEU A 168 -47.70 -10.93 -28.42
N LEU A 169 -46.54 -10.96 -29.08
CA LEU A 169 -46.38 -10.55 -30.48
C LEU A 169 -46.42 -11.73 -31.48
N LEU A 170 -46.33 -12.98 -31.01
CA LEU A 170 -46.49 -14.18 -31.84
C LEU A 170 -47.91 -14.80 -31.79
N GLY A 171 -48.82 -14.21 -31.01
CA GLY A 171 -50.17 -14.74 -30.74
C GLY A 171 -51.34 -13.91 -31.26
N LYS A 172 -51.13 -13.06 -32.28
CA LYS A 172 -52.19 -12.32 -32.99
C LYS A 172 -52.05 -12.46 -34.48
#